data_AF-A0A7C2X1E8-F1
#
_entry.id   AF-A0A7C2X1E8-F1
#
_cell.length_a   1.000
_cell.length_b   1.000
_cell.length_c   1.000
_cell.angle_alpha   90.00
_cell.angle_beta   90.00
_cell.angle_gamma   90.00
#
_symmetry.space_group_name_H-M   'P 1'
#
loop_
_entity.id
_entity.type
_entity.pdbx_description
1 polymer ?
#
loop_
_entity_poly.entity_id
_entity_poly.type
_entity_poly.pdbx_seq_one_letter_code
_entity_poly.pdbx_strand_id
1 'polypeptide(L)'
;MDARAARRDGARDPADSRLRTLSPTRIVAARRHRRISRDRQRFLRRRGAQIRQRASRRGLARAPRRGRRQAAAPEGETDLTGEFNIIARYFAPLSADFEGAFGLKDDAALLTGEFVVTKDVLVEGVHFRAKDPVSAVARKALRVNLSDLAAKGARPIGYFLGCVWPTGVTEEAIAEFAEGLKADQDLFKIALVGGDTTAHRAKGAPFVISVTMFGAKGPAGMIRRSGAQVGDDAYVTGTIGDAGLGLAALAGDLKPAAPHKSFFAERYQLPSPRVSLGGALCGCASAAIDVSDGLIADARHVAEESSVGIEIHAEKIPLSEAARFWLDRQEDREGAVARLASSGDDYEIFFSAPSSRRRSIEMASQLTKTPVARIGTVSRGGGVRLLNGLGKSIATSAGGYDHFQP
;
A
#
# COMPACT_ATOMS: atom_id res chain seq x y z
N MET A 1 -51.71 66.74 24.81
CA MET A 1 -52.98 66.41 24.10
C MET A 1 -52.69 65.31 23.10
N ASP A 2 -53.72 64.57 22.70
CA ASP A 2 -53.58 63.14 22.43
C ASP A 2 -53.50 62.69 20.97
N ALA A 3 -52.93 61.49 20.83
CA ALA A 3 -53.20 60.42 19.86
C ALA A 3 -53.57 60.71 18.38
N ARG A 4 -52.62 60.30 17.50
CA ARG A 4 -52.83 59.46 16.28
C ARG A 4 -53.62 60.11 15.10
N ALA A 5 -53.58 59.64 13.85
CA ALA A 5 -53.14 58.36 13.28
C ALA A 5 -52.57 58.49 11.84
N ALA A 6 -52.46 57.34 11.15
CA ALA A 6 -52.15 57.15 9.72
C ALA A 6 -50.71 57.47 9.22
N ARG A 7 -50.10 56.48 8.56
CA ARG A 7 -48.88 56.61 7.75
C ARG A 7 -49.19 56.23 6.30
N ARG A 8 -48.39 56.69 5.34
CA ARG A 8 -48.36 56.19 3.96
C ARG A 8 -47.29 55.10 3.80
N ASP A 9 -47.49 54.26 2.79
CA ASP A 9 -46.60 53.14 2.43
C ASP A 9 -45.32 53.55 1.68
N GLY A 10 -44.35 52.63 1.70
CA GLY A 10 -43.15 52.62 0.85
C GLY A 10 -42.66 51.17 0.68
N ALA A 11 -42.39 50.76 -0.56
CA ALA A 11 -42.11 49.36 -0.91
C ALA A 11 -40.76 48.84 -0.35
N ARG A 12 -40.61 47.51 -0.30
CA ARG A 12 -39.42 46.83 0.27
C ARG A 12 -38.64 45.99 -0.74
N ASP A 13 -37.34 45.94 -0.52
CA ASP A 13 -36.37 45.01 -1.12
C ASP A 13 -36.62 43.56 -0.62
N PRO A 14 -36.65 42.53 -1.49
CA PRO A 14 -36.93 41.14 -1.09
C PRO A 14 -35.93 40.49 -0.11
N ALA A 15 -34.70 41.03 0.01
CA ALA A 15 -33.60 40.33 0.67
C ALA A 15 -33.68 40.26 2.22
N ASP A 16 -34.42 41.16 2.88
CA ASP A 16 -34.39 41.31 4.36
C ASP A 16 -35.39 40.39 5.12
N SER A 17 -36.04 39.46 4.41
CA SER A 17 -37.15 38.64 4.95
C SER A 17 -36.73 37.47 5.86
N ARG A 18 -35.44 37.06 5.88
CA ARG A 18 -34.98 35.81 6.52
C ARG A 18 -34.09 35.96 7.76
N LEU A 19 -34.24 37.04 8.55
CA LEU A 19 -33.48 37.26 9.80
C LEU A 19 -34.33 37.40 11.07
N ARG A 20 -35.66 37.23 11.02
CA ARG A 20 -36.56 37.41 12.18
C ARG A 20 -36.90 36.16 13.01
N THR A 21 -36.25 35.02 12.74
CA THR A 21 -36.50 33.72 13.41
C THR A 21 -35.22 33.01 13.90
N LEU A 22 -34.21 33.77 14.32
CA LEU A 22 -32.95 33.23 14.87
C LEU A 22 -32.72 33.72 16.31
N SER A 23 -32.46 32.78 17.22
CA SER A 23 -32.15 33.08 18.62
C SER A 23 -30.82 33.84 18.79
N PRO A 24 -30.63 34.60 19.89
CA PRO A 24 -29.45 35.43 20.10
C PRO A 24 -28.11 34.69 19.91
N THR A 25 -28.06 33.43 20.32
CA THR A 25 -26.90 32.53 20.19
C THR A 25 -26.42 32.37 18.75
N ARG A 26 -27.34 32.31 17.77
CA ARG A 26 -27.00 32.16 16.34
C ARG A 26 -26.46 33.46 15.73
N ILE A 27 -26.86 34.62 16.23
CA ILE A 27 -26.35 35.93 15.77
C ILE A 27 -24.86 36.07 16.14
N VAL A 28 -24.47 35.62 17.34
CA VAL A 28 -23.06 35.60 17.79
C VAL A 28 -22.21 34.66 16.93
N ALA A 29 -22.71 33.48 16.59
CA ALA A 29 -22.02 32.51 15.71
C ALA A 29 -21.77 33.08 14.30
N ALA A 30 -22.79 33.70 13.69
CA ALA A 30 -22.67 34.32 12.36
C ALA A 30 -21.65 35.47 12.34
N ARG A 31 -21.59 36.28 13.41
CA ARG A 31 -20.59 37.36 13.58
C ARG A 31 -19.18 36.80 13.79
N ARG A 32 -19.00 35.70 14.53
CA ARG A 32 -17.69 35.00 14.65
C ARG A 32 -17.18 34.50 13.30
N HIS A 33 -18.00 33.81 12.51
CA HIS A 33 -17.60 33.27 11.21
C HIS A 33 -17.12 34.36 10.23
N ARG A 34 -17.82 35.50 10.15
CA ARG A 34 -17.40 36.62 9.28
C ARG A 34 -16.08 37.26 9.72
N ARG A 35 -15.72 37.23 11.01
CA ARG A 35 -14.43 37.73 11.52
C ARG A 35 -13.28 36.79 11.13
N ILE A 36 -13.42 35.49 11.44
CA ILE A 36 -12.44 34.43 11.13
C ILE A 36 -12.09 34.40 9.63
N SER A 37 -13.08 34.57 8.75
CA SER A 37 -12.86 34.64 7.30
C SER A 37 -11.92 35.78 6.88
N ARG A 38 -12.14 37.00 7.41
CA ARG A 38 -11.31 38.19 7.10
C ARG A 38 -9.89 38.07 7.63
N ASP A 39 -9.72 37.51 8.83
CA ASP A 39 -8.39 37.32 9.43
C ASP A 39 -7.58 36.23 8.68
N ARG A 40 -8.24 35.15 8.23
CA ARG A 40 -7.61 34.11 7.38
C ARG A 40 -7.11 34.68 6.05
N GLN A 41 -7.88 35.57 5.41
CA GLN A 41 -7.43 36.27 4.19
C GLN A 41 -6.26 37.23 4.44
N ARG A 42 -6.25 37.96 5.57
CA ARG A 42 -5.10 38.81 5.95
C ARG A 42 -3.83 38.00 6.22
N PHE A 43 -3.94 36.83 6.86
CA PHE A 43 -2.81 35.93 7.11
C PHE A 43 -2.17 35.42 5.80
N LEU A 44 -3.00 34.93 4.86
CA LEU A 44 -2.54 34.45 3.55
C LEU A 44 -1.82 35.54 2.74
N ARG A 45 -2.35 36.77 2.71
CA ARG A 45 -1.69 37.91 2.04
C ARG A 45 -0.32 38.26 2.66
N ARG A 46 -0.16 38.17 3.98
CA ARG A 46 1.14 38.40 4.65
C ARG A 46 2.17 37.32 4.32
N ARG A 47 1.77 36.04 4.34
CA ARG A 47 2.67 34.91 4.01
C ARG A 47 3.15 34.98 2.56
N GLY A 48 2.26 35.34 1.63
CA GLY A 48 2.58 35.52 0.20
C GLY A 48 3.49 36.72 -0.14
N ALA A 49 3.75 37.62 0.81
CA ALA A 49 4.73 38.71 0.67
C ALA A 49 6.12 38.31 1.20
N GLN A 50 6.19 37.65 2.37
CA GLN A 50 7.46 37.20 2.96
C GLN A 50 8.21 36.18 2.09
N ILE A 51 7.49 35.32 1.37
CA ILE A 51 8.09 34.34 0.44
C ILE A 51 8.81 35.07 -0.71
N ARG A 52 8.20 36.12 -1.29
CA ARG A 52 8.81 36.90 -2.39
C ARG A 52 10.07 37.64 -1.96
N GLN A 53 10.11 38.18 -0.74
CA GLN A 53 11.29 38.85 -0.19
C GLN A 53 12.45 37.89 0.16
N ARG A 54 12.17 36.61 0.43
CA ARG A 54 13.25 35.61 0.63
C ARG A 54 13.87 35.14 -0.68
N ALA A 55 13.13 35.14 -1.78
CA ALA A 55 13.65 34.77 -3.09
C ALA A 55 14.70 35.76 -3.65
N SER A 56 14.60 37.06 -3.33
CA SER A 56 15.47 38.10 -3.90
C SER A 56 16.83 38.30 -3.21
N ARG A 57 17.19 37.47 -2.22
CA ARG A 57 18.40 37.67 -1.38
C ARG A 57 19.44 36.53 -1.41
N ARG A 58 19.36 35.59 -2.35
CA ARG A 58 20.43 34.61 -2.61
C ARG A 58 21.01 34.82 -4.01
N GLY A 59 22.02 35.69 -4.11
CA GLY A 59 22.83 35.82 -5.32
C GLY A 59 23.68 34.57 -5.52
N LEU A 60 23.58 33.94 -6.70
CA LEU A 60 24.37 32.77 -7.06
C LEU A 60 25.66 33.20 -7.77
N ALA A 61 26.79 33.15 -7.03
CA ALA A 61 28.11 33.28 -7.64
C ALA A 61 28.43 32.04 -8.48
N ARG A 62 28.88 32.24 -9.73
CA ARG A 62 29.30 31.16 -10.64
C ARG A 62 30.71 30.68 -10.32
N ALA A 63 30.93 29.36 -10.36
CA ALA A 63 32.24 28.74 -10.55
C ALA A 63 32.37 28.22 -11.99
N PRO A 64 33.58 28.18 -12.59
CA PRO A 64 33.77 27.85 -14.01
C PRO A 64 33.70 26.35 -14.28
N ARG A 65 33.09 25.98 -15.43
CA ARG A 65 33.10 24.60 -15.96
C ARG A 65 34.48 24.29 -16.57
N ARG A 66 35.12 23.19 -16.17
CA ARG A 66 36.07 22.47 -17.04
C ARG A 66 35.30 21.41 -17.82
N GLY A 67 35.49 21.36 -19.13
CA GLY A 67 34.63 20.60 -20.04
C GLY A 67 35.06 19.15 -20.25
N ARG A 68 34.09 18.32 -20.67
CA ARG A 68 34.33 17.19 -21.57
C ARG A 68 33.76 17.55 -22.93
N ARG A 69 34.48 17.22 -24.00
CA ARG A 69 34.00 17.41 -25.38
C ARG A 69 32.80 16.50 -25.64
N GLN A 70 31.80 17.00 -26.36
CA GLN A 70 30.91 16.13 -27.12
C GLN A 70 31.73 15.51 -28.25
N ALA A 71 31.61 14.19 -28.44
CA ALA A 71 31.98 13.58 -29.71
C ALA A 71 30.81 13.78 -30.68
N ALA A 72 31.11 14.13 -31.95
CA ALA A 72 30.11 14.09 -33.00
C ALA A 72 29.80 12.62 -33.35
N ALA A 73 28.54 12.33 -33.69
CA ALA A 73 28.17 11.04 -34.25
C ALA A 73 28.66 10.94 -35.71
N PRO A 74 29.10 9.76 -36.18
CA PRO A 74 29.39 9.54 -37.59
C PRO A 74 28.09 9.40 -38.39
N GLU A 75 28.09 9.88 -39.63
CA GLU A 75 26.98 9.70 -40.57
C GLU A 75 27.06 8.31 -41.22
N GLY A 76 25.96 7.55 -41.17
CA GLY A 76 25.82 6.22 -41.77
C GLY A 76 24.42 5.67 -41.52
N GLU A 77 23.76 5.17 -42.56
CA GLU A 77 22.36 4.72 -42.50
C GLU A 77 22.18 3.56 -41.50
N THR A 78 21.19 3.70 -40.62
CA THR A 78 20.80 2.68 -39.64
C THR A 78 19.28 2.73 -39.43
N ASP A 79 18.61 1.60 -39.62
CA ASP A 79 17.15 1.45 -39.57
C ASP A 79 16.68 0.97 -38.18
N LEU A 80 15.59 1.57 -37.67
CA LEU A 80 14.91 1.23 -36.42
C LEU A 80 13.38 1.36 -36.57
N THR A 81 12.82 0.94 -37.71
CA THR A 81 11.37 0.88 -37.96
C THR A 81 10.71 -0.26 -37.16
N GLY A 82 9.98 -0.05 -36.06
CA GLY A 82 9.64 1.20 -35.35
C GLY A 82 9.76 1.14 -33.81
N GLU A 83 10.10 0.01 -33.18
CA GLU A 83 10.03 -0.10 -31.70
C GLU A 83 11.18 0.61 -30.97
N PHE A 84 12.35 0.81 -31.59
CA PHE A 84 13.42 1.63 -30.99
C PHE A 84 13.42 3.06 -31.55
N ASN A 85 12.28 3.44 -32.16
CA ASN A 85 11.66 4.76 -32.14
C ASN A 85 10.71 4.95 -30.92
N ILE A 86 10.25 3.83 -30.34
CA ILE A 86 9.39 3.60 -29.16
C ILE A 86 8.88 4.88 -28.45
N ILE A 87 9.37 5.31 -27.29
CA ILE A 87 10.38 4.67 -26.43
C ILE A 87 11.76 4.52 -27.15
N ALA A 88 12.49 5.64 -27.32
CA ALA A 88 13.83 5.69 -27.94
C ALA A 88 14.92 6.65 -27.37
N ARG A 89 14.69 7.76 -26.66
CA ARG A 89 13.49 8.23 -25.94
C ARG A 89 13.02 7.29 -24.81
N TYR A 90 13.74 6.16 -24.60
CA TYR A 90 13.27 4.88 -24.03
C TYR A 90 12.20 4.98 -22.92
N PHE A 91 12.38 4.92 -21.60
CA PHE A 91 13.48 4.75 -20.66
C PHE A 91 14.80 5.53 -20.91
N ALA A 92 14.80 6.58 -21.74
CA ALA A 92 15.97 7.43 -21.96
C ALA A 92 15.66 8.89 -21.65
N PRO A 93 16.51 9.51 -20.82
CA PRO A 93 16.02 10.21 -19.64
C PRO A 93 14.83 9.57 -18.91
N LEU A 94 15.02 8.39 -18.28
CA LEU A 94 14.17 7.80 -17.21
C LEU A 94 13.94 8.73 -15.99
N SER A 95 14.47 9.93 -16.08
CA SER A 95 15.44 10.43 -15.13
C SER A 95 16.05 11.73 -15.66
N ALA A 96 15.95 12.76 -14.84
CA ALA A 96 16.94 13.83 -14.71
C ALA A 96 16.88 14.36 -13.27
N ASP A 97 16.66 13.43 -12.32
CA ASP A 97 16.41 13.65 -10.89
C ASP A 97 15.13 14.45 -10.52
N PHE A 98 14.15 14.52 -11.44
CA PHE A 98 12.75 14.94 -11.20
C PHE A 98 12.60 16.44 -10.78
N GLU A 99 11.40 16.98 -10.53
CA GLU A 99 10.57 17.72 -11.50
C GLU A 99 9.99 16.91 -12.70
N GLY A 100 9.79 15.60 -12.48
CA GLY A 100 8.67 14.84 -13.06
C GLY A 100 8.85 14.18 -14.42
N ALA A 101 9.59 13.06 -14.46
CA ALA A 101 9.89 12.19 -15.62
C ALA A 101 10.64 12.87 -16.80
N PHE A 102 10.24 14.10 -17.14
CA PHE A 102 11.13 15.18 -17.53
C PHE A 102 11.83 15.03 -18.89
N GLY A 103 11.54 13.98 -19.67
CA GLY A 103 12.38 13.63 -20.81
C GLY A 103 12.06 12.34 -21.57
N LEU A 104 11.20 11.46 -21.05
CA LEU A 104 10.58 10.39 -21.85
C LEU A 104 9.56 10.98 -22.86
N LYS A 105 9.12 12.22 -22.60
CA LYS A 105 8.33 13.10 -23.48
C LYS A 105 6.92 12.61 -23.87
N ASP A 106 6.08 12.09 -22.98
CA ASP A 106 6.29 11.52 -21.64
C ASP A 106 4.93 10.91 -21.24
N ASP A 107 4.79 9.58 -21.26
CA ASP A 107 3.46 8.98 -21.25
C ASP A 107 2.74 9.00 -19.88
N ALA A 108 3.40 9.45 -18.79
CA ALA A 108 2.74 10.10 -17.64
C ALA A 108 3.68 10.84 -16.65
N ALA A 109 3.40 12.12 -16.38
CA ALA A 109 3.93 12.94 -15.26
C ALA A 109 2.97 14.10 -14.92
N LEU A 110 3.10 14.90 -13.85
CA LEU A 110 4.10 15.03 -12.76
C LEU A 110 3.37 15.08 -11.41
N LEU A 111 4.01 14.63 -10.32
CA LEU A 111 3.44 14.59 -8.97
C LEU A 111 4.15 15.53 -8.00
N THR A 112 3.39 16.38 -7.29
CA THR A 112 3.89 17.15 -6.14
C THR A 112 2.94 17.01 -4.95
N GLY A 113 3.50 16.55 -3.82
CA GLY A 113 2.76 16.13 -2.63
C GLY A 113 3.50 14.98 -1.96
N GLU A 114 3.13 14.62 -0.74
CA GLU A 114 3.75 13.50 -0.02
C GLU A 114 2.95 12.20 -0.24
N PHE A 115 3.09 11.63 -1.44
CA PHE A 115 2.54 10.32 -1.77
C PHE A 115 3.39 9.19 -1.20
N VAL A 116 2.73 8.10 -0.82
CA VAL A 116 3.35 6.78 -0.69
C VAL A 116 2.89 6.00 -1.92
N VAL A 117 3.82 5.39 -2.65
CA VAL A 117 3.53 4.73 -3.94
C VAL A 117 4.12 3.33 -3.92
N THR A 118 3.38 2.38 -4.44
CA THR A 118 3.83 1.00 -4.70
C THR A 118 3.46 0.58 -6.13
N LYS A 119 4.09 -0.49 -6.62
CA LYS A 119 3.79 -1.14 -7.89
C LYS A 119 4.09 -2.64 -7.81
N ASP A 120 3.10 -3.45 -8.16
CA ASP A 120 3.27 -4.90 -8.34
C ASP A 120 2.99 -5.31 -9.79
N VAL A 121 3.42 -6.52 -10.14
CA VAL A 121 3.08 -7.21 -11.40
C VAL A 121 2.63 -8.63 -11.04
N LEU A 122 1.41 -9.00 -11.42
CA LEU A 122 0.91 -10.36 -11.30
C LEU A 122 0.94 -11.03 -12.68
N VAL A 123 1.53 -12.22 -12.73
CA VAL A 123 1.68 -13.03 -13.94
C VAL A 123 0.96 -14.37 -13.74
N GLU A 124 0.15 -14.79 -14.71
CA GLU A 124 -0.51 -16.09 -14.72
C GLU A 124 0.52 -17.23 -14.73
N GLY A 125 0.27 -18.27 -13.93
CA GLY A 125 1.21 -19.37 -13.70
C GLY A 125 2.27 -19.06 -12.62
N VAL A 126 2.35 -17.81 -12.15
CA VAL A 126 3.34 -17.35 -11.14
C VAL A 126 2.64 -16.85 -9.87
N HIS A 127 1.77 -15.84 -10.00
CA HIS A 127 1.12 -15.14 -8.87
C HIS A 127 -0.35 -15.56 -8.67
N PHE A 128 -0.96 -16.05 -9.74
CA PHE A 128 -2.29 -16.66 -9.81
C PHE A 128 -2.26 -17.72 -10.90
N ARG A 129 -3.25 -18.62 -10.89
CA ARG A 129 -3.32 -19.77 -11.78
C ARG A 129 -4.32 -19.47 -12.91
N ALA A 130 -4.12 -20.05 -14.10
CA ALA A 130 -5.07 -20.03 -15.21
C ALA A 130 -6.46 -20.67 -14.92
N LYS A 131 -6.70 -21.09 -13.67
CA LYS A 131 -7.96 -21.67 -13.16
C LYS A 131 -8.54 -20.88 -11.98
N ASP A 132 -7.99 -19.72 -11.66
CA ASP A 132 -8.57 -18.80 -10.67
C ASP A 132 -9.62 -17.91 -11.35
N PRO A 133 -10.76 -17.58 -10.69
CA PRO A 133 -11.79 -16.72 -11.27
C PRO A 133 -11.22 -15.33 -11.63
N VAL A 134 -11.59 -14.78 -12.78
CA VAL A 134 -10.99 -13.55 -13.31
C VAL A 134 -11.28 -12.34 -12.41
N SER A 135 -12.48 -12.30 -11.82
CA SER A 135 -12.88 -11.37 -10.76
C SER A 135 -12.06 -11.51 -9.48
N ALA A 136 -11.61 -12.72 -9.12
CA ALA A 136 -10.75 -12.93 -7.96
C ALA A 136 -9.30 -12.48 -8.25
N VAL A 137 -8.79 -12.75 -9.44
CA VAL A 137 -7.48 -12.28 -9.90
C VAL A 137 -7.42 -10.74 -9.94
N ALA A 138 -8.46 -10.08 -10.47
CA ALA A 138 -8.62 -8.62 -10.44
C ALA A 138 -8.49 -8.05 -9.02
N ARG A 139 -9.12 -8.71 -8.05
CA ARG A 139 -9.12 -8.31 -6.64
C ARG A 139 -7.76 -8.56 -6.00
N LYS A 140 -7.13 -9.73 -6.22
CA LYS A 140 -5.77 -10.01 -5.74
C LYS A 140 -4.80 -8.92 -6.21
N ALA A 141 -4.84 -8.52 -7.48
CA ALA A 141 -3.99 -7.47 -8.04
C ALA A 141 -4.12 -6.10 -7.33
N LEU A 142 -5.32 -5.72 -6.88
CA LEU A 142 -5.48 -4.52 -6.04
C LEU A 142 -5.03 -4.75 -4.60
N ARG A 143 -5.27 -5.94 -4.06
CA ARG A 143 -5.04 -6.22 -2.63
C ARG A 143 -3.58 -6.37 -2.24
N VAL A 144 -2.72 -6.82 -3.15
CA VAL A 144 -1.27 -6.86 -2.89
C VAL A 144 -0.70 -5.43 -2.75
N ASN A 145 -1.04 -4.53 -3.67
CA ASN A 145 -0.69 -3.10 -3.57
C ASN A 145 -1.29 -2.44 -2.30
N LEU A 146 -2.53 -2.81 -1.91
CA LEU A 146 -3.16 -2.31 -0.69
C LEU A 146 -2.48 -2.84 0.59
N SER A 147 -1.91 -4.05 0.55
CA SER A 147 -1.12 -4.62 1.65
C SER A 147 0.15 -3.83 1.88
N ASP A 148 0.87 -3.54 0.80
CA ASP A 148 2.12 -2.80 0.85
C ASP A 148 1.90 -1.39 1.43
N LEU A 149 0.86 -0.68 0.95
CA LEU A 149 0.43 0.60 1.52
C LEU A 149 -0.02 0.49 2.99
N ALA A 150 -0.70 -0.60 3.38
CA ALA A 150 -1.11 -0.84 4.76
C ALA A 150 0.10 -1.00 5.69
N ALA A 151 1.10 -1.79 5.31
CA ALA A 151 2.34 -1.95 6.07
C ALA A 151 3.12 -0.63 6.22
N LYS A 152 3.02 0.29 5.27
CA LYS A 152 3.62 1.64 5.39
C LYS A 152 2.74 2.64 6.16
N GLY A 153 1.52 2.24 6.55
CA GLY A 153 0.54 3.07 7.24
C GLY A 153 -0.08 4.17 6.37
N ALA A 154 -0.02 4.01 5.04
CA ALA A 154 -0.56 4.95 4.09
C ALA A 154 -2.07 4.73 3.86
N ARG A 155 -2.85 5.81 3.78
CA ARG A 155 -4.25 5.73 3.35
C ARG A 155 -4.29 5.67 1.81
N PRO A 156 -4.84 4.62 1.18
CA PRO A 156 -4.99 4.53 -0.27
C PRO A 156 -5.82 5.68 -0.87
N ILE A 157 -5.58 5.99 -2.14
CA ILE A 157 -6.26 7.04 -2.91
C ILE A 157 -6.81 6.49 -4.24
N GLY A 158 -5.97 5.82 -5.01
CA GLY A 158 -6.29 5.35 -6.36
C GLY A 158 -5.09 4.66 -7.01
N TYR A 159 -5.31 4.06 -8.17
CA TYR A 159 -4.32 3.21 -8.84
C TYR A 159 -4.35 3.35 -10.36
N PHE A 160 -3.22 3.07 -10.99
CA PHE A 160 -3.10 2.78 -12.41
C PHE A 160 -3.10 1.27 -12.64
N LEU A 161 -3.60 0.84 -13.80
CA LEU A 161 -3.71 -0.56 -14.20
C LEU A 161 -3.12 -0.78 -15.60
N GLY A 162 -2.13 -1.63 -15.73
CA GLY A 162 -1.69 -2.19 -17.01
C GLY A 162 -2.19 -3.63 -17.15
N CYS A 163 -2.80 -3.98 -18.29
CA CYS A 163 -3.19 -5.36 -18.60
C CYS A 163 -2.60 -5.82 -19.94
N VAL A 164 -1.98 -7.00 -19.96
CA VAL A 164 -1.55 -7.72 -21.17
C VAL A 164 -2.37 -9.00 -21.26
N TRP A 165 -3.46 -8.97 -22.01
CA TRP A 165 -4.38 -10.10 -22.11
C TRP A 165 -3.86 -11.23 -23.02
N PRO A 166 -4.20 -12.49 -22.74
CA PRO A 166 -3.85 -13.62 -23.61
C PRO A 166 -4.67 -13.59 -24.92
N THR A 167 -4.15 -14.23 -25.97
CA THR A 167 -4.87 -14.34 -27.25
C THR A 167 -6.15 -15.16 -27.07
N GLY A 168 -7.31 -14.56 -27.34
CA GLY A 168 -8.63 -15.22 -27.19
C GLY A 168 -9.40 -14.87 -25.92
N VAL A 169 -8.99 -13.83 -25.18
CA VAL A 169 -9.84 -13.18 -24.17
C VAL A 169 -11.19 -12.76 -24.78
N THR A 170 -12.28 -12.86 -24.01
CA THR A 170 -13.63 -12.44 -24.41
C THR A 170 -14.08 -11.19 -23.68
N GLU A 171 -15.15 -10.53 -24.16
CA GLU A 171 -15.70 -9.33 -23.53
C GLU A 171 -16.25 -9.63 -22.12
N GLU A 172 -16.84 -10.81 -21.93
CA GLU A 172 -17.38 -11.27 -20.64
C GLU A 172 -16.28 -11.47 -19.60
N ALA A 173 -15.10 -11.97 -20.00
CA ALA A 173 -13.96 -12.10 -19.09
C ALA A 173 -13.41 -10.72 -18.66
N ILE A 174 -13.42 -9.74 -19.56
CA ILE A 174 -13.02 -8.36 -19.26
C ILE A 174 -14.07 -7.68 -18.36
N ALA A 175 -15.35 -7.97 -18.55
CA ALA A 175 -16.43 -7.53 -17.66
C ALA A 175 -16.29 -8.14 -16.25
N GLU A 176 -16.06 -9.45 -16.13
CA GLU A 176 -15.84 -10.13 -14.83
C GLU A 176 -14.63 -9.53 -14.07
N PHE A 177 -13.55 -9.20 -14.80
CA PHE A 177 -12.39 -8.50 -14.27
C PHE A 177 -12.77 -7.11 -13.74
N ALA A 178 -13.51 -6.33 -14.52
CA ALA A 178 -13.95 -4.98 -14.15
C ALA A 178 -14.90 -4.98 -12.93
N GLU A 179 -15.80 -5.96 -12.82
CA GLU A 179 -16.63 -6.17 -11.63
C GLU A 179 -15.79 -6.50 -10.39
N GLY A 180 -14.79 -7.37 -10.54
CA GLY A 180 -13.81 -7.66 -9.49
C GLY A 180 -13.09 -6.40 -8.99
N LEU A 181 -12.53 -5.60 -9.92
CA LEU A 181 -11.93 -4.30 -9.60
C LEU A 181 -12.92 -3.38 -8.86
N LYS A 182 -14.17 -3.28 -9.34
CA LYS A 182 -15.20 -2.38 -8.80
C LYS A 182 -15.62 -2.77 -7.39
N ALA A 183 -15.73 -4.06 -7.08
CA ALA A 183 -16.07 -4.54 -5.74
C ALA A 183 -15.04 -4.08 -4.69
N ASP A 184 -13.75 -4.11 -5.04
CA ASP A 184 -12.68 -3.69 -4.13
C ASP A 184 -12.42 -2.17 -4.16
N GLN A 185 -12.69 -1.47 -5.27
CA GLN A 185 -12.83 0.00 -5.27
C GLN A 185 -13.88 0.46 -4.25
N ASP A 186 -15.05 -0.17 -4.24
CA ASP A 186 -16.13 0.13 -3.29
C ASP A 186 -15.76 -0.25 -1.85
N LEU A 187 -14.98 -1.32 -1.63
CA LEU A 187 -14.53 -1.72 -0.30
C LEU A 187 -13.48 -0.75 0.29
N PHE A 188 -12.41 -0.48 -0.46
CA PHE A 188 -11.25 0.27 0.02
C PHE A 188 -11.31 1.79 -0.28
N LYS A 189 -12.35 2.24 -0.98
CA LYS A 189 -12.59 3.65 -1.39
C LYS A 189 -11.43 4.24 -2.21
N ILE A 190 -10.98 3.43 -3.16
CA ILE A 190 -10.00 3.78 -4.21
C ILE A 190 -10.69 3.86 -5.57
N ALA A 191 -10.04 4.50 -6.54
CA ALA A 191 -10.48 4.52 -7.94
C ALA A 191 -9.34 4.15 -8.89
N LEU A 192 -9.70 3.55 -10.03
CA LEU A 192 -8.85 3.52 -11.21
C LEU A 192 -8.69 4.96 -11.74
N VAL A 193 -7.45 5.45 -11.84
CA VAL A 193 -7.15 6.84 -12.27
C VAL A 193 -6.44 6.94 -13.62
N GLY A 194 -6.09 5.80 -14.22
CA GLY A 194 -5.46 5.69 -15.54
C GLY A 194 -4.95 4.27 -15.78
N GLY A 195 -4.36 4.00 -16.94
CA GLY A 195 -3.87 2.66 -17.25
C GLY A 195 -3.49 2.46 -18.71
N ASP A 196 -3.12 1.22 -19.02
CA ASP A 196 -2.92 0.70 -20.38
C ASP A 196 -3.57 -0.68 -20.52
N THR A 197 -3.95 -1.06 -21.73
CA THR A 197 -4.54 -2.38 -22.00
C THR A 197 -4.20 -2.84 -23.41
N THR A 198 -3.43 -3.91 -23.49
CA THR A 198 -2.96 -4.55 -24.71
C THR A 198 -3.24 -6.06 -24.68
N ALA A 199 -2.99 -6.75 -25.78
CA ALA A 199 -3.21 -8.20 -25.89
C ALA A 199 -2.04 -8.88 -26.61
N HIS A 200 -1.46 -9.89 -25.97
CA HIS A 200 -0.37 -10.67 -26.53
C HIS A 200 -0.87 -11.56 -27.67
N ARG A 201 -0.10 -11.63 -28.78
CA ARG A 201 -0.49 -12.35 -30.00
C ARG A 201 0.05 -13.78 -30.08
N ALA A 202 1.03 -14.16 -29.24
CA ALA A 202 1.52 -15.53 -29.19
C ALA A 202 0.55 -16.44 -28.41
N LYS A 203 0.20 -17.57 -29.01
CA LYS A 203 -0.64 -18.62 -28.42
C LYS A 203 0.00 -19.15 -27.13
N GLY A 204 -0.76 -19.15 -26.03
CA GLY A 204 -0.29 -19.65 -24.72
C GLY A 204 0.56 -18.66 -23.92
N ALA A 205 0.63 -17.39 -24.32
CA ALA A 205 1.19 -16.35 -23.47
C ALA A 205 0.29 -16.12 -22.23
N PRO A 206 0.87 -15.89 -21.03
CA PRO A 206 0.12 -15.70 -19.79
C PRO A 206 -0.65 -14.37 -19.78
N PHE A 207 -1.74 -14.31 -19.03
CA PHE A 207 -2.32 -13.03 -18.60
C PHE A 207 -1.34 -12.32 -17.65
N VAL A 208 -1.02 -11.05 -17.93
CA VAL A 208 -0.21 -10.20 -17.04
C VAL A 208 -0.98 -8.96 -16.64
N ILE A 209 -0.91 -8.62 -15.37
CA ILE A 209 -1.51 -7.42 -14.76
C ILE A 209 -0.38 -6.67 -14.05
N SER A 210 -0.33 -5.35 -14.18
CA SER A 210 0.45 -4.51 -13.27
C SER A 210 -0.45 -3.45 -12.65
N VAL A 211 -0.32 -3.25 -11.35
CA VAL A 211 -1.02 -2.19 -10.62
C VAL A 211 0.03 -1.27 -10.02
N THR A 212 -0.21 0.04 -10.09
CA THR A 212 0.62 1.06 -9.43
C THR A 212 -0.30 1.92 -8.56
N MET A 213 -0.19 1.80 -7.24
CA MET A 213 -1.15 2.38 -6.30
C MET A 213 -0.56 3.54 -5.49
N PHE A 214 -1.36 4.60 -5.37
CA PHE A 214 -1.02 5.82 -4.64
C PHE A 214 -1.79 5.90 -3.32
N GLY A 215 -1.07 6.21 -2.25
CA GLY A 215 -1.60 6.53 -0.93
C GLY A 215 -1.04 7.85 -0.38
N ALA A 216 -1.58 8.31 0.75
CA ALA A 216 -1.06 9.44 1.51
C ALA A 216 -0.71 9.02 2.94
N LYS A 217 0.45 9.48 3.43
CA LYS A 217 0.87 9.23 4.82
C LYS A 217 0.11 10.10 5.83
N GLY A 218 -0.04 9.61 7.05
CA GLY A 218 -0.65 10.35 8.16
C GLY A 218 0.26 11.45 8.74
N PRO A 219 -0.24 12.27 9.69
CA PRO A 219 0.57 13.29 10.36
C PRO A 219 1.79 12.74 11.12
N ALA A 220 1.73 11.47 11.55
CA ALA A 220 2.84 10.77 12.22
C ALA A 220 3.91 10.24 11.25
N GLY A 221 3.77 10.46 9.94
CA GLY A 221 4.70 9.98 8.92
C GLY A 221 4.29 8.64 8.31
N MET A 222 5.27 7.98 7.69
CA MET A 222 5.17 6.66 7.06
C MET A 222 6.00 5.66 7.87
N ILE A 223 5.49 4.44 8.04
CA ILE A 223 6.27 3.35 8.66
C ILE A 223 7.22 2.77 7.59
N ARG A 224 8.45 2.41 7.97
CA ARG A 224 9.49 1.88 7.08
C ARG A 224 9.91 0.47 7.50
N ARG A 225 10.61 -0.26 6.64
CA ARG A 225 11.34 -1.49 7.00
C ARG A 225 12.48 -1.21 7.99
N SER A 226 13.12 -0.04 7.90
CA SER A 226 14.18 0.43 8.80
C SER A 226 13.67 1.24 9.99
N GLY A 227 13.92 0.74 11.21
CA GLY A 227 13.62 1.44 12.46
C GLY A 227 13.47 0.58 13.72
N ALA A 228 13.51 -0.76 13.61
CA ALA A 228 13.36 -1.67 14.74
C ALA A 228 14.50 -1.50 15.76
N GLN A 229 14.18 -1.55 17.06
CA GLN A 229 15.15 -1.34 18.14
C GLN A 229 15.28 -2.55 19.05
N VAL A 230 16.48 -2.83 19.55
CA VAL A 230 16.73 -3.92 20.51
C VAL A 230 15.87 -3.71 21.76
N GLY A 231 15.00 -4.68 22.06
CA GLY A 231 14.00 -4.59 23.14
C GLY A 231 12.59 -4.18 22.68
N ASP A 232 12.38 -3.91 21.38
CA ASP A 232 11.04 -3.91 20.79
C ASP A 232 10.40 -5.30 20.88
N ASP A 233 9.10 -5.33 21.09
CA ASP A 233 8.27 -6.51 20.87
C ASP A 233 8.04 -6.66 19.35
N ALA A 234 8.08 -7.91 18.85
CA ALA A 234 7.77 -8.23 17.45
C ALA A 234 6.36 -8.84 17.33
N TYR A 235 5.62 -8.38 16.30
CA TYR A 235 4.20 -8.64 16.11
C TYR A 235 3.89 -9.09 14.68
N VAL A 236 2.79 -9.81 14.52
CA VAL A 236 2.13 -10.02 13.22
C VAL A 236 0.61 -9.89 13.34
N THR A 237 -0.06 -9.51 12.27
CA THR A 237 -1.53 -9.43 12.20
C THR A 237 -2.16 -10.75 11.75
N GLY A 238 -3.47 -10.89 11.97
CA GLY A 238 -4.29 -11.94 11.39
C GLY A 238 -3.77 -13.36 11.64
N THR A 239 -3.55 -14.13 10.57
CA THR A 239 -3.11 -15.54 10.62
C THR A 239 -2.15 -15.88 9.49
N ILE A 240 -1.14 -16.72 9.79
CA ILE A 240 -0.01 -17.04 8.91
C ILE A 240 -0.04 -18.50 8.43
N GLY A 241 0.40 -18.72 7.19
CA GLY A 241 0.45 -20.00 6.49
C GLY A 241 -0.86 -20.42 5.81
N ASP A 242 -1.91 -19.58 5.86
CA ASP A 242 -3.21 -19.93 5.30
C ASP A 242 -3.17 -19.92 3.77
N ALA A 243 -2.51 -18.94 3.17
CA ALA A 243 -2.44 -18.80 1.73
C ALA A 243 -1.54 -19.86 1.07
N GLY A 244 -0.45 -20.25 1.74
CA GLY A 244 0.39 -21.38 1.31
C GLY A 244 -0.38 -22.72 1.29
N LEU A 245 -1.18 -22.99 2.32
CA LEU A 245 -2.10 -24.14 2.33
C LEU A 245 -3.21 -23.99 1.27
N GLY A 246 -3.64 -22.76 0.99
CA GLY A 246 -4.52 -22.39 -0.13
C GLY A 246 -3.97 -22.80 -1.50
N LEU A 247 -2.75 -22.38 -1.83
CA LEU A 247 -2.09 -22.73 -3.09
C LEU A 247 -1.96 -24.25 -3.23
N ALA A 248 -1.45 -24.94 -2.21
CA ALA A 248 -1.31 -26.41 -2.23
C ALA A 248 -2.66 -27.13 -2.39
N ALA A 249 -3.73 -26.63 -1.74
CA ALA A 249 -5.08 -27.19 -1.87
C ALA A 249 -5.72 -26.93 -3.23
N LEU A 250 -5.33 -25.84 -3.89
CA LEU A 250 -5.82 -25.45 -5.21
C LEU A 250 -5.02 -26.12 -6.35
N ALA A 251 -3.72 -26.38 -6.15
CA ALA A 251 -2.89 -27.17 -7.05
C ALA A 251 -3.26 -28.66 -7.02
N GLY A 252 -3.57 -29.18 -5.83
CA GLY A 252 -3.99 -30.57 -5.60
C GLY A 252 -3.03 -31.38 -4.70
N ASP A 253 -1.89 -30.78 -4.34
CA ASP A 253 -0.88 -31.36 -3.45
C ASP A 253 -1.40 -31.57 -2.02
N LEU A 254 -2.34 -30.72 -1.61
CA LEU A 254 -3.07 -30.85 -0.35
C LEU A 254 -4.54 -31.20 -0.59
N LYS A 255 -5.08 -32.13 0.21
CA LYS A 255 -6.51 -32.46 0.26
C LYS A 255 -7.08 -31.95 1.59
N PRO A 256 -7.50 -30.68 1.70
CA PRO A 256 -8.05 -30.15 2.94
C PRO A 256 -9.39 -30.82 3.28
N ALA A 257 -9.72 -30.88 4.58
CA ALA A 257 -11.05 -31.28 5.02
C ALA A 257 -12.11 -30.34 4.43
N ALA A 258 -13.28 -30.88 4.08
CA ALA A 258 -14.32 -30.15 3.35
C ALA A 258 -14.70 -28.77 3.94
N PRO A 259 -14.82 -28.58 5.27
CA PRO A 259 -15.12 -27.27 5.88
C PRO A 259 -14.04 -26.20 5.67
N HIS A 260 -12.81 -26.61 5.35
CA HIS A 260 -11.66 -25.69 5.21
C HIS A 260 -11.30 -25.38 3.76
N LYS A 261 -11.86 -26.12 2.78
CA LYS A 261 -11.47 -25.98 1.36
C LYS A 261 -11.77 -24.59 0.80
N SER A 262 -12.93 -24.02 1.10
CA SER A 262 -13.30 -22.67 0.68
C SER A 262 -12.45 -21.60 1.37
N PHE A 263 -12.25 -21.71 2.69
CA PHE A 263 -11.42 -20.80 3.47
C PHE A 263 -9.98 -20.71 2.95
N PHE A 264 -9.33 -21.85 2.70
CA PHE A 264 -7.96 -21.87 2.17
C PHE A 264 -7.89 -21.30 0.74
N ALA A 265 -8.87 -21.60 -0.13
CA ALA A 265 -8.94 -21.00 -1.44
C ALA A 265 -9.11 -19.46 -1.37
N GLU A 266 -10.00 -18.97 -0.51
CA GLU A 266 -10.23 -17.54 -0.30
C GLU A 266 -8.98 -16.83 0.25
N ARG A 267 -8.23 -17.45 1.18
CA ARG A 267 -6.99 -16.84 1.72
C ARG A 267 -5.90 -16.64 0.66
N TYR A 268 -5.77 -17.55 -0.31
CA TYR A 268 -4.84 -17.40 -1.45
C TYR A 268 -5.35 -16.47 -2.57
N GLN A 269 -6.63 -16.60 -2.95
CA GLN A 269 -7.22 -15.86 -4.07
C GLN A 269 -7.63 -14.43 -3.71
N LEU A 270 -8.04 -14.20 -2.45
CA LEU A 270 -8.62 -12.96 -1.94
C LEU A 270 -8.03 -12.61 -0.57
N PRO A 271 -6.69 -12.37 -0.47
CA PRO A 271 -6.05 -11.94 0.76
C PRO A 271 -6.69 -10.67 1.35
N SER A 272 -6.41 -10.33 2.61
CA SER A 272 -7.16 -9.28 3.33
C SER A 272 -6.26 -8.16 3.85
N PRO A 273 -5.88 -7.17 3.02
CA PRO A 273 -4.90 -6.16 3.35
C PRO A 273 -5.34 -5.28 4.53
N ARG A 274 -4.47 -5.13 5.53
CA ARG A 274 -4.81 -4.59 6.86
C ARG A 274 -4.82 -3.06 6.94
N VAL A 275 -5.31 -2.38 5.90
CA VAL A 275 -5.26 -0.92 5.68
C VAL A 275 -5.65 -0.10 6.92
N SER A 276 -6.77 -0.43 7.56
CA SER A 276 -7.27 0.28 8.73
C SER A 276 -6.35 0.16 9.96
N LEU A 277 -5.73 -1.01 10.16
CA LEU A 277 -4.77 -1.22 11.25
C LEU A 277 -3.42 -0.57 10.93
N GLY A 278 -2.94 -0.69 9.69
CA GLY A 278 -1.71 -0.02 9.25
C GLY A 278 -1.70 1.47 9.57
N GLY A 279 -2.77 2.19 9.22
CA GLY A 279 -2.92 3.61 9.55
C GLY A 279 -3.00 3.91 11.06
N ALA A 280 -3.42 2.94 11.88
CA ALA A 280 -3.45 3.05 13.35
C ALA A 280 -2.10 2.68 14.02
N LEU A 281 -1.22 1.95 13.32
CA LEU A 281 0.15 1.64 13.78
C LEU A 281 1.12 2.83 13.59
N CYS A 282 0.77 3.83 12.77
CA CYS A 282 1.56 5.06 12.59
C CYS A 282 1.86 5.76 13.93
N GLY A 283 3.15 5.89 14.27
CA GLY A 283 3.60 6.47 15.54
C GLY A 283 3.56 5.53 16.75
N CYS A 284 3.10 4.28 16.56
CA CYS A 284 3.18 3.18 17.52
C CYS A 284 4.26 2.16 17.14
N ALA A 285 4.35 1.76 15.87
CA ALA A 285 5.38 0.85 15.37
C ALA A 285 6.71 1.58 15.09
N SER A 286 7.83 0.89 15.32
CA SER A 286 9.19 1.35 15.00
C SER A 286 9.55 1.04 13.54
N ALA A 287 9.19 -0.16 13.09
CA ALA A 287 9.36 -0.63 11.71
C ALA A 287 8.24 -1.62 11.33
N ALA A 288 7.93 -1.71 10.04
CA ALA A 288 6.93 -2.64 9.51
C ALA A 288 7.18 -3.03 8.05
N ILE A 289 6.67 -4.20 7.70
CA ILE A 289 6.59 -4.79 6.36
C ILE A 289 5.30 -5.62 6.32
N ASP A 290 4.77 -5.88 5.14
CA ASP A 290 3.76 -6.92 4.95
C ASP A 290 4.39 -8.29 4.69
N VAL A 291 3.58 -9.34 4.78
CA VAL A 291 4.01 -10.73 4.66
C VAL A 291 3.58 -11.28 3.31
N SER A 292 4.40 -11.03 2.28
CA SER A 292 4.18 -11.47 0.90
C SER A 292 4.98 -12.72 0.55
N ASP A 293 6.23 -12.81 1.02
CA ASP A 293 7.18 -13.87 0.65
C ASP A 293 7.33 -14.93 1.75
N GLY A 294 6.86 -14.59 2.96
CA GLY A 294 6.72 -15.47 4.11
C GLY A 294 7.31 -14.84 5.36
N LEU A 295 6.66 -15.02 6.52
CA LEU A 295 6.97 -14.31 7.77
C LEU A 295 8.47 -14.32 8.14
N ILE A 296 9.19 -15.42 7.90
CA ILE A 296 10.64 -15.51 8.18
C ILE A 296 11.49 -14.72 7.17
N ALA A 297 11.06 -14.61 5.91
CA ALA A 297 11.73 -13.81 4.88
C ALA A 297 11.47 -12.31 5.07
N ASP A 298 10.20 -11.94 5.23
CA ASP A 298 9.79 -10.54 5.40
C ASP A 298 10.35 -9.93 6.70
N ALA A 299 10.35 -10.69 7.81
CA ALA A 299 11.03 -10.27 9.04
C ALA A 299 12.56 -10.14 8.87
N ARG A 300 13.18 -10.89 7.94
CA ARG A 300 14.62 -10.78 7.67
C ARG A 300 14.95 -9.44 7.04
N HIS A 301 14.13 -8.95 6.11
CA HIS A 301 14.32 -7.61 5.54
C HIS A 301 14.18 -6.49 6.59
N VAL A 302 13.29 -6.63 7.58
CA VAL A 302 13.21 -5.67 8.71
C VAL A 302 14.43 -5.77 9.63
N ALA A 303 14.96 -6.99 9.85
CA ALA A 303 16.17 -7.24 10.64
C ALA A 303 17.42 -6.63 9.97
N GLU A 304 17.57 -6.80 8.66
CA GLU A 304 18.65 -6.27 7.83
C GLU A 304 18.60 -4.74 7.76
N GLU A 305 17.47 -4.17 7.33
CA GLU A 305 17.24 -2.71 7.23
C GLU A 305 17.35 -1.96 8.57
N SER A 306 17.21 -2.67 9.70
CA SER A 306 17.38 -2.09 11.03
C SER A 306 18.71 -2.48 11.71
N SER A 307 19.52 -3.37 11.11
CA SER A 307 20.76 -3.91 11.69
C SER A 307 20.58 -4.53 13.08
N VAL A 308 19.58 -5.40 13.21
CA VAL A 308 19.19 -6.11 14.46
C VAL A 308 18.95 -7.60 14.21
N GLY A 309 18.91 -8.38 15.29
CA GLY A 309 18.36 -9.74 15.25
C GLY A 309 16.86 -9.72 15.56
N ILE A 310 16.10 -10.70 15.06
CA ILE A 310 14.68 -10.90 15.44
C ILE A 310 14.47 -12.34 15.88
N GLU A 311 13.84 -12.53 17.04
CA GLU A 311 13.50 -13.85 17.58
C GLU A 311 11.99 -14.03 17.54
N ILE A 312 11.52 -15.02 16.77
CA ILE A 312 10.10 -15.37 16.60
C ILE A 312 9.86 -16.71 17.28
N HIS A 313 8.85 -16.78 18.13
CA HIS A 313 8.46 -18.01 18.80
C HIS A 313 7.39 -18.76 18.01
N ALA A 314 7.69 -19.99 17.60
CA ALA A 314 6.81 -20.87 16.83
C ALA A 314 5.44 -21.06 17.49
N GLU A 315 5.38 -21.22 18.82
CA GLU A 315 4.14 -21.42 19.57
C GLU A 315 3.29 -20.15 19.72
N LYS A 316 3.82 -18.99 19.31
CA LYS A 316 3.13 -17.69 19.35
C LYS A 316 2.65 -17.20 17.98
N ILE A 317 3.04 -17.85 16.88
CA ILE A 317 2.58 -17.51 15.53
C ILE A 317 1.06 -17.76 15.45
N PRO A 318 0.24 -16.76 15.04
CA PRO A 318 -1.19 -16.95 14.94
C PRO A 318 -1.52 -17.79 13.71
N LEU A 319 -2.15 -18.93 13.93
CA LEU A 319 -2.70 -19.80 12.88
C LEU A 319 -4.22 -19.64 12.82
N SER A 320 -4.84 -19.99 11.69
CA SER A 320 -6.30 -20.21 11.63
C SER A 320 -6.70 -21.53 12.31
N GLU A 321 -7.99 -21.78 12.47
CA GLU A 321 -8.49 -23.09 12.91
C GLU A 321 -8.09 -24.18 11.90
N ALA A 322 -8.23 -23.90 10.60
CA ALA A 322 -7.89 -24.79 9.51
C ALA A 322 -6.38 -25.12 9.47
N ALA A 323 -5.51 -24.12 9.65
CA ALA A 323 -4.06 -24.30 9.70
C ALA A 323 -3.62 -25.08 10.95
N ARG A 324 -4.27 -24.90 12.12
CA ARG A 324 -4.06 -25.79 13.28
C ARG A 324 -4.50 -27.22 12.98
N PHE A 325 -5.70 -27.42 12.44
CA PHE A 325 -6.22 -28.74 12.07
C PHE A 325 -5.30 -29.49 11.10
N TRP A 326 -4.65 -28.77 10.17
CA TRP A 326 -3.61 -29.32 9.31
C TRP A 326 -2.31 -29.65 10.08
N LEU A 327 -1.80 -28.71 10.89
CA LEU A 327 -0.58 -28.86 11.68
C LEU A 327 -0.68 -30.03 12.68
N ASP A 328 -1.84 -30.22 13.29
CA ASP A 328 -2.11 -31.32 14.25
C ASP A 328 -2.10 -32.72 13.61
N ARG A 329 -1.91 -32.80 12.29
CA ARG A 329 -1.80 -34.05 11.50
C ARG A 329 -0.43 -34.24 10.84
N GLN A 330 0.54 -33.37 11.13
CA GLN A 330 1.91 -33.51 10.63
C GLN A 330 2.77 -34.26 11.67
N GLU A 331 3.55 -35.22 11.20
CA GLU A 331 4.49 -35.98 12.05
C GLU A 331 5.63 -35.08 12.55
N ASP A 332 6.30 -34.37 11.63
CA ASP A 332 7.20 -33.28 11.98
C ASP A 332 6.42 -31.97 12.16
N ARG A 333 6.06 -31.68 13.42
CA ARG A 333 5.40 -30.43 13.78
C ARG A 333 6.32 -29.20 13.74
N GLU A 334 7.64 -29.34 13.91
CA GLU A 334 8.55 -28.20 13.87
C GLU A 334 8.79 -27.73 12.43
N GLY A 335 9.10 -28.67 11.52
CA GLY A 335 9.19 -28.39 10.09
C GLY A 335 7.85 -27.97 9.47
N ALA A 336 6.72 -28.46 9.99
CA ALA A 336 5.40 -27.98 9.58
C ALA A 336 5.14 -26.51 9.98
N VAL A 337 5.49 -26.08 11.19
CA VAL A 337 5.41 -24.64 11.55
C VAL A 337 6.42 -23.82 10.77
N ALA A 338 7.63 -24.32 10.55
CA ALA A 338 8.63 -23.64 9.72
C ALA A 338 8.13 -23.44 8.28
N ARG A 339 7.43 -24.42 7.70
CA ARG A 339 6.76 -24.32 6.39
C ARG A 339 5.69 -23.23 6.38
N LEU A 340 4.78 -23.22 7.35
CA LEU A 340 3.73 -22.19 7.46
C LEU A 340 4.31 -20.78 7.65
N ALA A 341 5.40 -20.65 8.42
CA ALA A 341 6.08 -19.37 8.63
C ALA A 341 6.95 -18.92 7.44
N SER A 342 7.17 -19.79 6.45
CA SER A 342 7.99 -19.52 5.26
C SER A 342 7.21 -19.59 3.94
N SER A 343 5.88 -19.75 4.00
CA SER A 343 5.00 -19.61 2.83
C SER A 343 4.49 -18.18 2.71
N GLY A 344 4.48 -17.65 1.49
CA GLY A 344 3.98 -16.31 1.16
C GLY A 344 2.45 -16.22 0.97
N ASP A 345 2.04 -15.16 0.29
CA ASP A 345 0.65 -14.79 -0.09
C ASP A 345 -0.34 -14.50 1.08
N ASP A 346 0.09 -14.44 2.35
CA ASP A 346 -0.82 -14.18 3.47
C ASP A 346 -1.32 -12.72 3.55
N TYR A 347 -0.45 -11.76 3.19
CA TYR A 347 -0.63 -10.29 3.22
C TYR A 347 -1.11 -9.74 4.57
N GLU A 348 -0.53 -10.28 5.63
CA GLU A 348 -0.54 -9.72 6.99
C GLU A 348 0.56 -8.65 7.14
N ILE A 349 0.57 -7.88 8.24
CA ILE A 349 1.66 -6.94 8.57
C ILE A 349 2.53 -7.54 9.67
N PHE A 350 3.83 -7.72 9.40
CA PHE A 350 4.85 -7.91 10.42
C PHE A 350 5.39 -6.55 10.88
N PHE A 351 5.49 -6.31 12.19
CA PHE A 351 6.02 -5.05 12.71
C PHE A 351 6.70 -5.19 14.08
N SER A 352 7.61 -4.26 14.37
CA SER A 352 8.19 -4.09 15.70
C SER A 352 7.64 -2.84 16.38
N ALA A 353 7.57 -2.84 17.71
CA ALA A 353 7.21 -1.67 18.49
C ALA A 353 7.78 -1.74 19.92
N PRO A 354 8.11 -0.60 20.56
CA PRO A 354 8.61 -0.61 21.92
C PRO A 354 7.51 -1.04 22.88
N SER A 355 7.88 -1.78 23.93
CA SER A 355 6.94 -2.35 24.91
C SER A 355 5.99 -1.34 25.58
N SER A 356 6.37 -0.05 25.62
CA SER A 356 5.52 1.06 26.07
C SER A 356 4.30 1.33 25.17
N ARG A 357 4.27 0.82 23.94
CA ARG A 357 3.18 0.95 22.97
C ARG A 357 2.18 -0.20 22.98
N ARG A 358 2.41 -1.27 23.76
CA ARG A 358 1.52 -2.46 23.85
C ARG A 358 0.03 -2.12 23.93
N ARG A 359 -0.35 -1.22 24.85
CA ARG A 359 -1.75 -0.79 25.03
C ARG A 359 -2.32 -0.02 23.82
N SER A 360 -1.50 0.77 23.13
CA SER A 360 -1.92 1.48 21.91
C SER A 360 -2.15 0.51 20.76
N ILE A 361 -1.32 -0.53 20.63
CA ILE A 361 -1.45 -1.59 19.63
C ILE A 361 -2.69 -2.46 19.90
N GLU A 362 -2.93 -2.81 21.17
CA GLU A 362 -4.14 -3.52 21.60
C GLU A 362 -5.41 -2.71 21.27
N MET A 363 -5.43 -1.42 21.61
CA MET A 363 -6.54 -0.52 21.25
C MET A 363 -6.72 -0.41 19.73
N ALA A 364 -5.64 -0.33 18.95
CA ALA A 364 -5.71 -0.29 17.49
C ALA A 364 -6.30 -1.60 16.91
N SER A 365 -5.86 -2.76 17.43
CA SER A 365 -6.39 -4.08 17.09
C SER A 365 -7.90 -4.18 17.36
N GLN A 366 -8.34 -3.75 18.55
CA GLN A 366 -9.76 -3.75 18.94
C GLN A 366 -10.60 -2.80 18.06
N LEU A 367 -10.14 -1.55 17.87
CA LEU A 367 -10.86 -0.54 17.09
C LEU A 367 -11.02 -0.91 15.60
N THR A 368 -10.01 -1.57 15.03
CA THR A 368 -9.98 -2.00 13.62
C THR A 368 -10.47 -3.43 13.42
N LYS A 369 -10.86 -4.13 14.49
CA LYS A 369 -11.27 -5.55 14.52
C LYS A 369 -10.27 -6.49 13.84
N THR A 370 -8.99 -6.11 13.83
CA THR A 370 -7.91 -6.85 13.17
C THR A 370 -7.07 -7.53 14.25
N PRO A 371 -7.01 -8.88 14.31
CA PRO A 371 -6.19 -9.58 15.30
C PRO A 371 -4.72 -9.20 15.18
N VAL A 372 -4.05 -9.07 16.32
CA VAL A 372 -2.60 -8.82 16.43
C VAL A 372 -2.01 -9.76 17.46
N ALA A 373 -1.05 -10.57 17.06
CA ALA A 373 -0.30 -11.45 17.95
C ALA A 373 1.10 -10.86 18.19
N ARG A 374 1.56 -10.88 19.46
CA ARG A 374 2.98 -10.67 19.77
C ARG A 374 3.70 -12.01 19.66
N ILE A 375 4.51 -12.16 18.62
CA ILE A 375 5.18 -13.42 18.27
C ILE A 375 6.61 -13.50 18.79
N GLY A 376 7.23 -12.36 19.14
CA GLY A 376 8.68 -12.32 19.32
C GLY A 376 9.23 -11.05 19.96
N THR A 377 10.54 -10.87 19.84
CA THR A 377 11.31 -9.70 20.29
C THR A 377 12.44 -9.37 19.32
N VAL A 378 12.85 -8.10 19.31
CA VAL A 378 14.03 -7.62 18.58
C VAL A 378 15.26 -7.72 19.49
N SER A 379 16.30 -8.40 19.03
CA SER A 379 17.50 -8.77 19.78
C SER A 379 18.79 -8.19 19.18
N ARG A 380 19.92 -8.35 19.87
CA ARG A 380 21.24 -7.98 19.32
C ARG A 380 21.72 -9.06 18.33
N GLY A 381 22.42 -8.64 17.28
CA GLY A 381 22.93 -9.50 16.22
C GLY A 381 22.34 -9.11 14.87
N GLY A 382 22.19 -10.09 13.97
CA GLY A 382 21.54 -9.93 12.67
C GLY A 382 20.67 -11.15 12.34
N GLY A 383 19.75 -10.99 11.38
CA GLY A 383 18.90 -12.06 10.86
C GLY A 383 17.75 -12.49 11.80
N VAL A 384 17.05 -13.56 11.40
CA VAL A 384 15.85 -14.07 12.09
C VAL A 384 16.12 -15.46 12.66
N ARG A 385 15.66 -15.71 13.88
CA ARG A 385 15.58 -17.05 14.49
C ARG A 385 14.12 -17.43 14.74
N LEU A 386 13.68 -18.55 14.16
CA LEU A 386 12.45 -19.22 14.56
C LEU A 386 12.78 -20.17 15.72
N LEU A 387 12.20 -19.94 16.90
CA LEU A 387 12.47 -20.68 18.13
C LEU A 387 11.29 -21.57 18.49
N ASN A 388 11.54 -22.78 18.96
CA ASN A 388 10.52 -23.65 19.55
C ASN A 388 10.22 -23.25 21.01
N GLY A 389 9.26 -23.94 21.64
CA GLY A 389 8.88 -23.71 23.05
C GLY A 389 9.97 -23.99 24.10
N LEU A 390 11.11 -24.56 23.70
CA LEU A 390 12.30 -24.75 24.54
C LEU A 390 13.39 -23.69 24.26
N GLY A 391 13.13 -22.71 23.38
CA GLY A 391 14.10 -21.69 22.96
C GLY A 391 15.16 -22.19 21.98
N LYS A 392 15.05 -23.42 21.46
CA LYS A 392 15.96 -23.96 20.43
C LYS A 392 15.53 -23.44 19.06
N SER A 393 16.50 -23.09 18.21
CA SER A 393 16.19 -22.73 16.81
C SER A 393 15.65 -23.94 16.04
N ILE A 394 14.51 -23.74 15.38
CA ILE A 394 13.98 -24.60 14.32
C ILE A 394 14.73 -24.26 13.02
N ALA A 395 14.93 -25.25 12.16
CA ALA A 395 15.47 -25.03 10.82
C ALA A 395 14.37 -24.53 9.87
N THR A 396 14.60 -23.39 9.22
CA THR A 396 13.74 -22.83 8.18
C THR A 396 14.39 -23.02 6.82
N SER A 397 13.61 -23.26 5.77
CA SER A 397 14.12 -23.21 4.39
C SER A 397 14.77 -21.86 4.11
N ALA A 398 15.91 -21.86 3.43
CA ALA A 398 16.75 -20.67 3.21
C ALA A 398 16.25 -19.82 2.03
N GLY A 399 14.99 -19.42 2.08
CA GLY A 399 14.31 -18.59 1.09
C GLY A 399 12.87 -18.33 1.49
N GLY A 400 12.36 -17.14 1.18
CA GLY A 400 10.93 -16.95 0.93
C GLY A 400 10.64 -17.35 -0.51
N TYR A 401 9.61 -16.75 -1.12
CA TYR A 401 9.48 -16.81 -2.57
C TYR A 401 10.59 -16.00 -3.28
N ASP A 402 11.13 -16.50 -4.39
CA ASP A 402 12.15 -15.84 -5.21
C ASP A 402 11.86 -16.14 -6.69
N HIS A 403 11.65 -15.10 -7.49
CA HIS A 403 11.34 -15.21 -8.92
C HIS A 403 12.49 -15.75 -9.78
N PHE A 404 13.71 -15.82 -9.26
CA PHE A 404 14.92 -16.16 -10.01
C PHE A 404 15.62 -17.43 -9.51
N GLN A 405 15.02 -18.16 -8.55
CA GLN A 405 15.45 -19.51 -8.18
C GLN A 405 14.60 -20.57 -8.92
N PRO A 406 15.18 -21.72 -9.35
CA PRO A 406 14.50 -22.72 -10.19
C PRO A 406 13.47 -23.60 -9.46
#